data_AF-A0A8H3J127-F1
#
_entry.id   AF-A0A8H3J127-F1
#
_cell.length_a   1.000
_cell.length_b   1.000
_cell.length_c   1.000
_cell.angle_alpha   90.00
_cell.angle_beta   90.00
_cell.angle_gamma   90.00
#
_symmetry.space_group_name_H-M   'P 1'
#
loop_
_entity.id
_entity.type
_entity.pdbx_description
1 polymer ?
#
loop_
_entity_poly.entity_id
_entity_poly.type
_entity_poly.pdbx_seq_one_letter_code
_entity_poly.pdbx_strand_id
1 'polypeptide(L)'
;MTGSQKPEKKSKAELEHLVKSHGGKIVQNDSRPGTVCIGDQRTVHVASLCKRRNVDIIKSSWLFDNIRQSEADQGRPSLLLPLESRHMFFIAAESESRVEGAVDEYGDSFARDITVDELKEIFNSMPAKFEQSFSARDFKAELEEHGNELGELRGWMFEGLLLYSDQQLANDRMKQACDTARFAGARLTDDLEEGITHVLVGEDKSTTRTLRQRTSEFQRLPRLVTVNWVEQSWQEKTLLDEELRRQTVNRVGRVRTKISVDFLKMDHMDHMATSIRGN
;
A
#
# COMPACT_ATOMS: atom_id res chain seq x y z
N MET A 1 29.40 26.93 -19.56
CA MET A 1 29.68 25.63 -18.91
C MET A 1 28.42 24.78 -19.01
N THR A 2 28.46 23.63 -19.66
CA THR A 2 27.32 22.70 -19.78
C THR A 2 27.50 21.58 -18.78
N GLY A 3 26.56 21.40 -17.86
CA GLY A 3 26.57 20.36 -16.83
C GLY A 3 25.14 20.15 -16.32
N SER A 4 24.91 19.02 -15.65
CA SER A 4 23.60 18.69 -15.11
C SER A 4 23.22 19.56 -13.94
N GLN A 5 21.92 19.82 -13.78
CA GLN A 5 21.40 20.70 -12.74
C GLN A 5 20.73 19.93 -11.59
N LYS A 6 19.81 19.01 -11.91
CA LYS A 6 19.06 18.16 -10.96
C LYS A 6 18.80 16.79 -11.60
N PRO A 7 18.72 15.68 -10.83
CA PRO A 7 18.93 15.56 -9.38
C PRO A 7 20.40 15.67 -8.94
N GLU A 8 21.35 15.31 -9.80
CA GLU A 8 22.79 15.43 -9.50
C GLU A 8 23.45 16.47 -10.39
N LYS A 9 24.34 17.29 -9.81
CA LYS A 9 25.21 18.19 -10.56
C LYS A 9 26.47 17.44 -10.98
N LYS A 10 26.62 17.22 -12.28
CA LYS A 10 27.76 16.59 -12.92
C LYS A 10 28.25 17.45 -14.07
N SER A 11 29.56 17.49 -14.26
CA SER A 11 30.15 18.18 -15.42
C SER A 11 29.86 17.45 -16.73
N LYS A 12 30.00 18.12 -17.88
CA LYS A 12 29.91 17.47 -19.21
C LYS A 12 30.82 16.24 -19.29
N ALA A 13 32.07 16.37 -18.82
CA ALA A 13 33.05 15.28 -18.87
C ALA A 13 32.63 14.08 -18.01
N GLU A 14 32.02 14.33 -16.85
CA GLU A 14 31.47 13.27 -15.99
C GLU A 14 30.27 12.57 -16.65
N LEU A 15 29.34 13.31 -17.24
CA LEU A 15 28.20 12.72 -17.97
C LEU A 15 28.69 11.87 -19.15
N GLU A 16 29.69 12.36 -19.89
CA GLU A 16 30.33 11.62 -20.97
C GLU A 16 31.01 10.32 -20.48
N HIS A 17 31.73 10.38 -19.35
CA HIS A 17 32.30 9.21 -18.72
C HIS A 17 31.22 8.19 -18.32
N LEU A 18 30.10 8.67 -17.77
CA LEU A 18 28.96 7.88 -17.34
C LEU A 18 28.30 7.13 -18.50
N VAL A 19 28.11 7.80 -19.64
CA VAL A 19 27.58 7.17 -20.85
C VAL A 19 28.54 6.08 -21.35
N LYS A 20 29.86 6.33 -21.33
CA LYS A 20 30.87 5.34 -21.74
C LYS A 20 30.90 4.12 -20.81
N SER A 21 30.82 4.30 -19.50
CA SER A 21 30.87 3.19 -18.54
C SER A 21 29.68 2.25 -18.67
N HIS A 22 28.55 2.74 -19.17
CA HIS A 22 27.34 1.96 -19.44
C HIS A 22 27.19 1.55 -20.92
N GLY A 23 28.29 1.57 -21.69
CA GLY A 23 28.34 1.03 -23.06
C GLY A 23 27.83 1.97 -24.16
N GLY A 24 27.50 3.22 -23.83
CA GLY A 24 27.06 4.23 -24.79
C GLY A 24 28.21 4.84 -25.61
N LYS A 25 27.87 5.33 -26.81
CA LYS A 25 28.82 5.99 -27.72
C LYS A 25 28.53 7.48 -27.80
N ILE A 26 29.56 8.30 -27.59
CA ILE A 26 29.44 9.76 -27.57
C ILE A 26 29.69 10.32 -28.96
N VAL A 27 28.82 11.23 -29.39
CA VAL A 27 28.94 11.98 -30.64
C VAL A 27 28.75 13.45 -30.32
N GLN A 28 29.58 14.33 -30.90
CA GLN A 28 29.47 15.79 -30.69
C GLN A 28 28.57 16.48 -31.74
N ASN A 29 28.25 15.79 -32.84
CA ASN A 29 27.37 16.28 -33.90
C ASN A 29 25.97 15.68 -33.77
N ASP A 30 24.95 16.52 -33.98
CA ASP A 30 23.52 16.21 -33.95
C ASP A 30 22.99 15.51 -35.22
N SER A 31 23.79 15.49 -36.30
CA SER A 31 23.32 15.05 -37.62
C SER A 31 23.20 13.53 -37.82
N ARG A 32 23.63 12.72 -36.85
CA ARG A 32 23.61 11.26 -37.00
C ARG A 32 22.25 10.70 -36.55
N PRO A 33 21.56 9.90 -37.40
CA PRO A 33 20.29 9.29 -37.02
C PRO A 33 20.49 8.34 -35.83
N GLY A 34 19.53 8.36 -34.89
CA GLY A 34 19.59 7.59 -33.65
C GLY A 34 20.44 8.21 -32.54
N THR A 35 20.83 9.48 -32.65
CA THR A 35 21.57 10.20 -31.60
C THR A 35 20.60 10.87 -30.65
N VAL A 36 20.73 10.58 -29.35
CA VAL A 36 19.99 11.25 -28.27
C VAL A 36 20.74 12.52 -27.87
N CYS A 37 20.10 13.67 -27.99
CA CYS A 37 20.70 14.96 -27.60
C CYS A 37 20.38 15.27 -26.14
N ILE A 38 21.43 15.45 -25.33
CA ILE A 38 21.29 15.70 -23.89
C ILE A 38 21.67 17.13 -23.56
N GLY A 39 20.80 17.85 -22.85
CA GLY A 39 21.02 19.23 -22.46
C GLY A 39 20.12 19.70 -21.32
N ASP A 40 20.73 20.30 -20.29
CA ASP A 40 20.03 20.86 -19.13
C ASP A 40 19.96 22.39 -19.14
N GLN A 41 20.60 23.04 -20.11
CA GLN A 41 20.71 24.49 -20.18
C GLN A 41 20.50 25.02 -21.59
N ARG A 42 19.86 26.17 -21.69
CA ARG A 42 19.62 26.87 -22.95
C ARG A 42 20.87 27.59 -23.45
N THR A 43 21.83 26.84 -23.96
CA THR A 43 23.00 27.39 -24.66
C THR A 43 22.63 27.88 -26.07
N VAL A 44 23.50 28.66 -26.72
CA VAL A 44 23.28 29.15 -28.09
C VAL A 44 23.02 28.00 -29.07
N HIS A 45 23.77 26.90 -28.94
CA HIS A 45 23.59 25.72 -29.78
C HIS A 45 22.25 25.03 -29.50
N VAL A 46 21.91 24.80 -28.22
CA VAL A 46 20.61 24.24 -27.80
C VAL A 46 19.45 25.10 -28.31
N ALA A 47 19.55 26.43 -28.18
CA ALA A 47 18.54 27.35 -28.68
C ALA A 47 18.39 27.28 -30.21
N SER A 48 19.49 27.06 -30.94
CA SER A 48 19.44 26.84 -32.38
C SER A 48 18.75 25.52 -32.73
N LEU A 49 18.98 24.45 -31.96
CA LEU A 49 18.31 23.16 -32.15
C LEU A 49 16.81 23.26 -31.88
N CYS A 50 16.41 23.92 -30.77
CA CYS A 50 14.99 24.16 -30.47
C CYS A 50 14.28 24.94 -31.60
N LYS A 51 14.96 25.86 -32.29
CA LYS A 51 14.37 26.60 -33.42
C LYS A 51 14.15 25.72 -34.65
N ARG A 52 15.00 24.72 -34.87
CA ARG A 52 14.85 23.76 -35.98
C ARG A 52 13.69 22.78 -35.76
N ARG A 53 13.28 22.56 -34.50
CA ARG A 53 12.14 21.71 -34.08
C ARG A 53 12.16 20.26 -34.61
N ASN A 54 13.34 19.76 -34.96
CA ASN A 54 13.52 18.45 -35.58
C ASN A 54 14.31 17.46 -34.71
N VAL A 55 14.71 17.88 -33.50
CA VAL A 55 15.52 17.08 -32.58
C VAL A 55 14.96 17.25 -31.18
N ASP A 56 14.76 16.13 -30.50
CA ASP A 56 14.43 16.07 -29.09
C ASP A 56 15.64 16.41 -28.22
N ILE A 57 15.44 17.28 -27.23
CA ILE A 57 16.48 17.61 -26.25
C ILE A 57 16.05 17.08 -24.90
N ILE A 58 16.83 16.15 -24.37
CA ILE A 58 16.54 15.39 -23.17
C ILE A 58 17.45 15.90 -22.04
N LYS A 59 16.90 16.01 -20.83
CA LYS A 59 17.65 16.36 -19.62
C LYS A 59 18.52 15.20 -19.20
N SER A 60 19.62 15.49 -18.51
CA SER A 60 20.49 14.46 -17.94
C SER A 60 19.80 13.61 -16.86
N SER A 61 18.68 14.07 -16.30
CA SER A 61 17.87 13.28 -15.36
C SER A 61 17.45 11.92 -15.93
N TRP A 62 17.17 11.84 -17.23
CA TRP A 62 16.86 10.57 -17.89
C TRP A 62 18.00 9.56 -17.79
N LEU A 63 19.26 9.99 -17.97
CA LEU A 63 20.41 9.10 -17.83
C LEU A 63 20.50 8.54 -16.41
N PHE A 64 20.29 9.37 -15.41
CA PHE A 64 20.33 8.94 -14.02
C PHE A 64 19.20 7.95 -13.71
N ASP A 65 18.00 8.19 -14.23
CA ASP A 65 16.86 7.28 -14.05
C ASP A 65 17.10 5.92 -14.74
N ASN A 66 17.69 5.91 -15.95
CA ASN A 66 18.06 4.67 -16.63
C ASN A 66 19.06 3.84 -15.83
N ILE A 67 20.02 4.49 -15.18
CA ILE A 67 21.05 3.81 -14.39
C ILE A 67 20.45 3.26 -13.10
N ARG A 68 19.64 4.06 -12.41
CA ARG A 68 18.92 3.60 -11.22
C ARG A 68 18.04 2.40 -11.52
N GLN A 69 17.31 2.43 -12.65
CA GLN A 69 16.49 1.29 -13.05
C GLN A 69 17.37 0.07 -13.40
N SER A 70 18.47 0.27 -14.12
CA SER A 70 19.43 -0.81 -14.42
C SER A 70 20.02 -1.45 -13.17
N GLU A 71 20.31 -0.64 -12.14
CA GLU A 71 20.79 -1.11 -10.84
C GLU A 71 19.70 -1.85 -10.03
N ALA A 72 18.44 -1.47 -10.18
CA ALA A 72 17.30 -2.16 -9.56
C ALA A 72 16.99 -3.49 -10.28
N ASP A 73 17.06 -3.52 -11.60
CA ASP A 73 16.80 -4.66 -12.47
C ASP A 73 18.00 -5.61 -12.61
N GLN A 74 18.84 -5.72 -11.57
CA GLN A 74 20.00 -6.62 -11.58
C GLN A 74 19.61 -8.06 -11.96
N GLY A 75 20.27 -8.57 -13.01
CA GLY A 75 19.99 -9.90 -13.57
C GLY A 75 18.95 -9.93 -14.70
N ARG A 76 18.38 -8.78 -15.08
CA ARG A 76 17.51 -8.63 -16.25
C ARG A 76 18.24 -7.93 -17.41
N PRO A 77 17.71 -7.98 -18.65
CA PRO A 77 18.27 -7.24 -19.76
C PRO A 77 18.26 -5.74 -19.49
N SER A 78 19.38 -5.06 -19.74
CA SER A 78 19.46 -3.59 -19.64
C SER A 78 18.65 -2.98 -20.77
N LEU A 79 17.47 -2.46 -20.44
CA LEU A 79 16.60 -1.73 -21.35
C LEU A 79 16.67 -0.23 -21.07
N LEU A 80 16.48 0.58 -22.12
CA LEU A 80 16.37 2.02 -21.95
C LEU A 80 14.93 2.38 -21.57
N LEU A 81 14.80 3.27 -20.59
CA LEU A 81 13.51 3.80 -20.18
C LEU A 81 12.89 4.62 -21.33
N PRO A 82 11.57 4.48 -21.55
CA PRO A 82 10.80 5.42 -22.36
C PRO A 82 11.06 6.87 -21.94
N LEU A 83 10.94 7.79 -22.90
CA LEU A 83 11.09 9.21 -22.62
C LEU A 83 9.80 9.74 -22.00
N GLU A 84 9.90 10.36 -20.82
CA GLU A 84 8.76 10.95 -20.12
C GLU A 84 8.84 12.48 -20.15
N SER A 85 7.70 13.16 -19.99
CA SER A 85 7.62 14.63 -20.01
C SER A 85 8.60 15.32 -19.05
N ARG A 86 8.87 14.72 -17.88
CA ARG A 86 9.85 15.24 -16.89
C ARG A 86 11.28 15.27 -17.44
N HIS A 87 11.64 14.30 -18.26
CA HIS A 87 12.95 14.14 -18.87
C HIS A 87 13.17 15.10 -20.02
N MET A 88 12.13 15.69 -20.58
CA MET A 88 12.27 16.53 -21.75
C MET A 88 12.66 17.96 -21.39
N PHE A 89 13.68 18.47 -22.07
CA PHE A 89 14.01 19.89 -22.10
C PHE A 89 13.33 20.60 -23.27
N PHE A 90 13.25 19.92 -24.42
CA PHE A 90 12.52 20.35 -25.61
C PHE A 90 12.01 19.12 -26.35
N ILE A 91 10.73 19.14 -26.73
CA ILE A 91 10.05 18.05 -27.43
C ILE A 91 9.80 18.50 -28.87
N ALA A 92 10.20 17.68 -29.84
CA ALA A 92 9.79 17.85 -31.24
C ALA A 92 8.36 17.33 -31.42
N ALA A 93 7.57 17.97 -32.29
CA ALA A 93 6.15 17.65 -32.47
C ALA A 93 5.89 16.18 -32.86
N GLU A 94 6.84 15.53 -33.55
CA GLU A 94 6.73 14.12 -33.93
C GLU A 94 6.85 13.15 -32.75
N SER A 95 7.55 13.56 -31.67
CA SER A 95 7.81 12.74 -30.49
C SER A 95 6.83 12.98 -29.35
N GLU A 96 6.02 14.05 -29.41
CA GLU A 96 5.12 14.48 -28.34
C GLU A 96 4.15 13.39 -27.90
N SER A 97 3.44 12.76 -28.85
CA SER A 97 2.49 11.69 -28.53
C SER A 97 3.13 10.48 -27.86
N ARG A 98 4.37 10.14 -28.24
CA ARG A 98 5.10 9.02 -27.64
C ARG A 98 5.55 9.32 -26.22
N VAL A 99 5.91 10.57 -25.95
CA VAL A 99 6.34 11.01 -24.60
C VAL A 99 5.13 11.09 -23.66
N GLU A 100 4.00 11.59 -24.15
CA GLU A 100 2.76 11.66 -23.37
C GLU A 100 2.24 10.24 -23.04
N GLY A 101 2.33 9.30 -23.98
CA GLY A 101 1.91 7.91 -23.76
C GLY A 101 2.83 7.08 -22.84
N ALA A 102 3.94 7.64 -22.36
CA ALA A 102 4.87 6.94 -21.45
C ALA A 102 4.46 7.03 -19.97
N VAL A 103 3.53 7.92 -19.64
CA VAL A 103 3.03 8.18 -18.29
C VAL A 103 1.51 8.10 -18.24
N ASP A 104 0.95 7.90 -17.06
CA ASP A 104 -0.49 7.98 -16.84
C ASP A 104 -1.00 9.44 -16.88
N GLU A 105 -2.30 9.62 -16.66
CA GLU A 105 -2.93 10.95 -16.66
C GLU A 105 -2.44 11.90 -15.56
N TYR A 106 -1.80 11.37 -14.50
CA TYR A 106 -1.24 12.12 -13.38
C TYR A 106 0.29 12.23 -13.43
N GLY A 107 0.93 11.63 -14.44
CA GLY A 107 2.38 11.65 -14.63
C GLY A 107 3.13 10.52 -13.91
N ASP A 108 2.44 9.47 -13.45
CA ASP A 108 3.08 8.23 -12.99
C ASP A 108 3.63 7.43 -14.18
N SER A 109 4.83 6.87 -14.02
CA SER A 109 5.51 6.17 -15.10
C SER A 109 5.06 4.72 -15.21
N PHE A 110 4.83 4.24 -16.44
CA PHE A 110 4.56 2.83 -16.68
C PHE A 110 5.80 1.93 -16.65
N ALA A 111 7.01 2.50 -16.74
CA ALA A 111 8.21 1.75 -17.09
C ALA A 111 9.36 1.85 -16.09
N ARG A 112 9.30 2.76 -15.11
CA ARG A 112 10.32 2.91 -14.07
C ARG A 112 9.69 2.86 -12.69
N ASP A 113 10.49 2.44 -11.73
CA ASP A 113 10.10 2.55 -10.33
C ASP A 113 10.10 4.02 -9.88
N ILE A 114 9.02 4.43 -9.19
CA ILE A 114 8.90 5.75 -8.60
C ILE A 114 9.32 5.73 -7.12
N THR A 115 9.83 6.86 -6.64
CA THR A 115 10.17 7.02 -5.23
C THR A 115 8.98 7.50 -4.41
N VAL A 116 9.05 7.33 -3.08
CA VAL A 116 8.01 7.84 -2.16
C VAL A 116 7.80 9.35 -2.31
N ASP A 117 8.86 10.12 -2.57
CA ASP A 117 8.74 11.57 -2.73
C ASP A 117 8.09 11.93 -4.07
N GLU A 118 8.38 11.19 -5.14
CA GLU A 118 7.69 11.36 -6.42
C GLU A 118 6.21 10.98 -6.31
N LEU A 119 5.88 9.88 -5.61
CA LEU A 119 4.50 9.48 -5.36
C LEU A 119 3.71 10.57 -4.61
N LYS A 120 4.34 11.24 -3.64
CA LYS A 120 3.73 12.40 -2.95
C LYS A 120 3.46 13.56 -3.92
N GLU A 121 4.39 13.85 -4.82
CA GLU A 121 4.21 14.91 -5.82
C GLU A 121 3.04 14.59 -6.77
N ILE A 122 2.95 13.33 -7.22
CA ILE A 122 1.85 12.84 -8.05
C ILE A 122 0.52 13.00 -7.30
N PHE A 123 0.42 12.52 -6.05
CA PHE A 123 -0.80 12.65 -5.24
C PHE A 123 -1.19 14.10 -4.96
N ASN A 124 -0.23 15.03 -4.87
CA ASN A 124 -0.53 16.46 -4.71
C ASN A 124 -1.06 17.11 -5.99
N SER A 125 -0.79 16.51 -7.15
CA SER A 125 -1.28 17.00 -8.44
C SER A 125 -2.69 16.50 -8.78
N MET A 126 -3.12 15.41 -8.12
CA MET A 126 -4.44 14.82 -8.30
C MET A 126 -5.57 15.74 -7.79
N PRO A 127 -6.76 15.68 -8.40
CA PRO A 127 -7.91 16.44 -7.92
C PRO A 127 -8.34 15.97 -6.53
N ALA A 128 -8.76 16.91 -5.68
CA ALA A 128 -9.21 16.59 -4.32
C ALA A 128 -10.54 15.82 -4.25
N LYS A 129 -11.29 15.77 -5.36
CA LYS A 129 -12.56 15.07 -5.46
C LYS A 129 -12.62 14.34 -6.80
N PHE A 130 -12.98 13.08 -6.72
CA PHE A 130 -13.33 12.26 -7.86
C PHE A 130 -14.85 12.14 -7.94
N GLU A 131 -15.40 12.01 -9.15
CA GLU A 131 -16.84 11.87 -9.36
C GLU A 131 -17.38 10.53 -8.84
N GLN A 132 -16.51 9.52 -8.76
CA GLN A 132 -16.85 8.19 -8.27
C GLN A 132 -16.72 8.11 -6.75
N SER A 133 -17.70 7.47 -6.11
CA SER A 133 -17.65 7.15 -4.69
C SER A 133 -16.63 6.04 -4.44
N PHE A 134 -15.66 6.28 -3.57
CA PHE A 134 -14.71 5.26 -3.15
C PHE A 134 -15.35 4.32 -2.10
N SER A 135 -15.35 3.03 -2.39
CA SER A 135 -15.74 1.97 -1.45
C SER A 135 -14.49 1.20 -1.02
N ALA A 136 -14.04 1.43 0.20
CA ALA A 136 -12.85 0.76 0.74
C ALA A 136 -12.99 -0.77 0.72
N ARG A 137 -14.22 -1.27 0.90
CA ARG A 137 -14.55 -2.70 0.88
C ARG A 137 -14.35 -3.30 -0.51
N ASP A 138 -14.89 -2.65 -1.54
CA ASP A 138 -14.83 -3.18 -2.91
C ASP A 138 -13.38 -3.11 -3.42
N PHE A 139 -12.68 -2.00 -3.14
CA PHE A 139 -11.26 -1.86 -3.42
C PHE A 139 -10.41 -2.97 -2.78
N LYS A 140 -10.70 -3.32 -1.53
CA LYS A 140 -9.98 -4.41 -0.85
C LYS A 140 -10.31 -5.78 -1.45
N ALA A 141 -11.59 -6.05 -1.74
CA ALA A 141 -12.00 -7.31 -2.36
C ALA A 141 -11.30 -7.52 -3.72
N GLU A 142 -11.17 -6.46 -4.52
CA GLU A 142 -10.42 -6.47 -5.77
C GLU A 142 -8.92 -6.75 -5.53
N LEU A 143 -8.30 -6.09 -4.53
CA LEU A 143 -6.90 -6.35 -4.19
C LEU A 143 -6.64 -7.80 -3.79
N GLU A 144 -7.52 -8.39 -2.97
CA GLU A 144 -7.44 -9.79 -2.55
C GLU A 144 -7.62 -10.74 -3.75
N GLU A 145 -8.59 -10.47 -4.64
CA GLU A 145 -8.81 -11.27 -5.86
C GLU A 145 -7.58 -11.25 -6.78
N HIS A 146 -6.87 -10.13 -6.84
CA HIS A 146 -5.64 -9.98 -7.63
C HIS A 146 -4.37 -10.47 -6.91
N GLY A 147 -4.48 -11.04 -5.70
CA GLY A 147 -3.34 -11.54 -4.93
C GLY A 147 -2.42 -10.46 -4.35
N ASN A 148 -2.90 -9.21 -4.30
CA ASN A 148 -2.21 -8.07 -3.73
C ASN A 148 -2.70 -7.80 -2.29
N GLU A 149 -2.70 -8.85 -1.47
CA GLU A 149 -3.16 -8.77 -0.09
C GLU A 149 -2.31 -7.77 0.71
N LEU A 150 -2.94 -6.78 1.32
CA LEU A 150 -2.26 -5.78 2.17
C LEU A 150 -1.92 -6.32 3.58
N GLY A 151 -2.16 -7.61 3.80
CA GLY A 151 -1.95 -8.29 5.08
C GLY A 151 -2.94 -7.85 6.17
N GLU A 152 -2.68 -8.31 7.40
CA GLU A 152 -3.48 -7.96 8.58
C GLU A 152 -3.15 -6.54 9.07
N LEU A 153 -3.82 -5.55 8.50
CA LEU A 153 -3.74 -4.16 8.96
C LEU A 153 -4.65 -3.95 10.18
N ARG A 154 -4.11 -3.33 11.23
CA ARG A 154 -4.90 -2.99 12.43
C ARG A 154 -6.11 -2.11 12.12
N GLY A 155 -6.00 -1.26 11.11
CA GLY A 155 -7.09 -0.40 10.65
C GLY A 155 -8.28 -1.15 10.08
N TRP A 156 -8.16 -2.45 9.82
CA TRP A 156 -9.20 -3.30 9.22
C TRP A 156 -9.55 -4.52 10.08
N MET A 157 -9.12 -4.55 11.34
CA MET A 157 -9.34 -5.68 12.25
C MET A 157 -10.81 -6.01 12.45
N PHE A 158 -11.68 -5.00 12.46
CA PHE A 158 -13.13 -5.16 12.63
C PHE A 158 -13.88 -4.92 11.32
N GLU A 159 -13.21 -5.02 10.18
CA GLU A 159 -13.85 -4.88 8.88
C GLU A 159 -14.93 -5.96 8.69
N GLY A 160 -16.05 -5.57 8.06
CA GLY A 160 -17.20 -6.45 7.89
C GLY A 160 -18.09 -6.60 9.13
N LEU A 161 -17.67 -6.08 10.28
CA LEU A 161 -18.51 -6.05 11.48
C LEU A 161 -19.46 -4.86 11.45
N LEU A 162 -20.75 -5.16 11.63
CA LEU A 162 -21.78 -4.17 11.97
C LEU A 162 -22.05 -4.27 13.47
N LEU A 163 -21.59 -3.26 14.21
CA LEU A 163 -21.68 -3.11 15.65
C LEU A 163 -22.84 -2.20 16.03
N TYR A 164 -23.73 -2.70 16.87
CA TYR A 164 -24.74 -1.89 17.55
C TYR A 164 -24.20 -1.36 18.87
N SER A 165 -24.39 -0.07 19.12
CA SER A 165 -24.18 0.55 20.43
C SER A 165 -25.25 1.60 20.68
N ASP A 166 -25.88 1.53 21.86
CA ASP A 166 -26.80 2.56 22.31
C ASP A 166 -26.00 3.83 22.70
N GLN A 167 -25.87 4.76 21.76
CA GLN A 167 -25.08 5.98 21.97
C GLN A 167 -25.71 6.94 23.00
N GLN A 168 -27.02 6.85 23.23
CA GLN A 168 -27.70 7.71 24.20
C GLN A 168 -27.39 7.29 25.63
N LEU A 169 -27.13 6.00 25.85
CA LEU A 169 -26.74 5.43 27.14
C LEU A 169 -25.22 5.15 27.25
N ALA A 170 -24.45 5.51 26.22
CA ALA A 170 -23.02 5.26 26.18
C ALA A 170 -22.23 6.17 27.13
N ASN A 171 -21.52 5.56 28.07
CA ASN A 171 -20.48 6.25 28.86
C ASN A 171 -19.24 6.57 27.98
N ASP A 172 -18.33 7.40 28.48
CA ASP A 172 -17.15 7.84 27.71
C ASP A 172 -16.27 6.67 27.25
N ARG A 173 -16.18 5.61 28.06
CA ARG A 173 -15.43 4.40 27.72
C ARG A 173 -16.05 3.64 26.53
N MET A 174 -17.38 3.52 26.50
CA MET A 174 -18.13 2.94 25.39
C MET A 174 -17.91 3.73 24.11
N LYS A 175 -17.92 5.07 24.18
CA LYS A 175 -17.64 5.95 23.04
C LYS A 175 -16.23 5.74 22.49
N GLN A 176 -15.22 5.70 23.37
CA GLN A 176 -13.84 5.43 22.97
C GLN A 176 -13.67 4.07 22.29
N ALA A 177 -14.35 3.03 22.80
CA ALA A 177 -14.33 1.72 22.16
C ALA A 177 -15.05 1.73 20.81
N CYS A 178 -16.17 2.43 20.68
CA CYS A 178 -16.84 2.63 19.39
C CYS A 178 -15.92 3.36 18.40
N ASP A 179 -15.27 4.45 18.81
CA ASP A 179 -14.35 5.19 17.94
C ASP A 179 -13.14 4.33 17.53
N THR A 180 -12.62 3.52 18.45
CA THR A 180 -11.56 2.54 18.15
C THR A 180 -12.04 1.50 17.14
N ALA A 181 -13.25 0.96 17.34
CA ALA A 181 -13.81 -0.02 16.42
C ALA A 181 -14.04 0.58 15.02
N ARG A 182 -14.55 1.81 14.94
CA ARG A 182 -14.73 2.56 13.69
C ARG A 182 -13.39 2.82 13.01
N PHE A 183 -12.39 3.22 13.77
CA PHE A 183 -11.02 3.42 13.26
C PHE A 183 -10.42 2.12 12.71
N ALA A 184 -10.77 0.98 13.31
CA ALA A 184 -10.36 -0.35 12.89
C ALA A 184 -11.33 -1.02 11.90
N GLY A 185 -12.19 -0.25 11.22
CA GLY A 185 -12.96 -0.69 10.05
C GLY A 185 -14.39 -1.16 10.34
N ALA A 186 -14.85 -1.13 11.60
CA ALA A 186 -16.22 -1.51 11.93
C ALA A 186 -17.23 -0.44 11.47
N ARG A 187 -18.42 -0.91 11.09
CA ARG A 187 -19.59 -0.05 10.92
C ARG A 187 -20.36 0.02 12.24
N LEU A 188 -20.77 1.23 12.63
CA LEU A 188 -21.57 1.45 13.81
C LEU A 188 -23.00 1.83 13.43
N THR A 189 -23.96 1.31 14.17
CA THR A 189 -25.37 1.69 14.11
C THR A 189 -25.92 1.89 15.51
N ASP A 190 -26.83 2.84 15.64
CA ASP A 190 -27.65 3.14 16.81
C ASP A 190 -29.04 2.48 16.74
N ASP A 191 -29.40 1.92 15.59
CA ASP A 191 -30.64 1.21 15.36
C ASP A 191 -30.43 -0.31 15.46
N LEU A 192 -31.32 -0.97 16.20
CA LEU A 192 -31.26 -2.41 16.40
C LEU A 192 -32.10 -3.11 15.32
N GLU A 193 -31.48 -3.39 14.17
CA GLU A 193 -32.10 -3.99 12.97
C GLU A 193 -31.46 -5.32 12.54
N GLU A 194 -32.09 -6.02 11.60
CA GLU A 194 -31.52 -7.22 11.00
C GLU A 194 -30.21 -6.93 10.24
N GLY A 195 -29.24 -7.85 10.32
CA GLY A 195 -27.93 -7.72 9.69
C GLY A 195 -26.82 -7.23 10.62
N ILE A 196 -27.16 -6.82 11.85
CA ILE A 196 -26.18 -6.56 12.91
C ILE A 196 -25.42 -7.85 13.21
N THR A 197 -24.10 -7.75 13.24
CA THR A 197 -23.21 -8.87 13.57
C THR A 197 -22.94 -8.95 15.07
N HIS A 198 -22.85 -7.79 15.71
CA HIS A 198 -22.36 -7.65 17.08
C HIS A 198 -23.14 -6.57 17.82
N VAL A 199 -23.47 -6.84 19.08
CA VAL A 199 -24.11 -5.91 20.00
C VAL A 199 -23.12 -5.60 21.12
N LEU A 200 -22.68 -4.35 21.20
CA LEU A 200 -21.74 -3.90 22.22
C LEU A 200 -22.50 -3.57 23.51
N VAL A 201 -22.14 -4.24 24.59
CA VAL A 201 -22.80 -4.10 25.89
C VAL A 201 -21.83 -3.50 26.91
N GLY A 202 -22.35 -2.56 27.70
CA GLY A 202 -21.64 -1.97 28.82
C GLY A 202 -21.45 -2.95 29.98
N GLU A 203 -20.85 -2.47 31.06
CA GLU A 203 -20.66 -3.27 32.28
C GLU A 203 -22.00 -3.62 32.96
N ASP A 204 -23.01 -2.76 32.75
CA ASP A 204 -24.35 -2.94 33.26
C ASP A 204 -25.10 -4.05 32.51
N LYS A 205 -25.23 -5.20 33.18
CA LYS A 205 -25.91 -6.38 32.61
C LYS A 205 -27.43 -6.23 32.54
N SER A 206 -28.02 -5.19 33.12
CA SER A 206 -29.47 -4.96 33.16
C SER A 206 -30.10 -4.91 31.76
N THR A 207 -29.39 -4.34 30.79
CA THR A 207 -29.85 -4.19 29.39
C THR A 207 -29.57 -5.42 28.52
N THR A 208 -28.73 -6.36 28.98
CA THR A 208 -28.40 -7.55 28.18
C THR A 208 -29.62 -8.43 27.89
N ARG A 209 -30.56 -8.54 28.84
CA ARG A 209 -31.75 -9.38 28.71
C ARG A 209 -32.73 -8.82 27.68
N THR A 210 -32.94 -7.50 27.70
CA THR A 210 -33.84 -6.82 26.75
C THR A 210 -33.25 -6.87 25.34
N LEU A 211 -31.94 -6.64 25.20
CA LEU A 211 -31.24 -6.77 23.91
C LEU A 211 -31.33 -8.18 23.34
N ARG A 212 -31.15 -9.23 24.16
CA ARG A 212 -31.32 -10.63 23.73
C ARG A 212 -32.75 -10.94 23.28
N GLN A 213 -33.75 -10.39 23.95
CA GLN A 213 -35.14 -10.58 23.55
C GLN A 213 -35.41 -9.90 22.19
N ARG A 214 -34.99 -8.64 22.03
CA ARG A 214 -35.19 -7.89 20.79
C ARG A 214 -34.46 -8.52 19.59
N THR A 215 -33.26 -9.05 19.83
CA THR A 215 -32.46 -9.70 18.78
C THR A 215 -32.86 -11.15 18.51
N SER A 216 -33.71 -11.76 19.35
CA SER A 216 -34.13 -13.16 19.17
C SER A 216 -35.02 -13.39 17.95
N GLU A 217 -35.64 -12.32 17.45
CA GLU A 217 -36.49 -12.34 16.27
C GLU A 217 -35.68 -12.29 14.96
N PHE A 218 -34.38 -12.01 15.04
CA PHE A 218 -33.53 -11.87 13.85
C PHE A 218 -33.18 -13.23 13.26
N GLN A 219 -33.17 -13.32 11.93
CA GLN A 219 -32.76 -14.55 11.23
C GLN A 219 -31.33 -15.00 11.58
N ARG A 220 -30.44 -14.04 11.84
CA ARG A 220 -29.06 -14.30 12.30
C ARG A 220 -28.87 -13.60 13.64
N LEU A 221 -28.57 -14.39 14.67
CA LEU A 221 -28.37 -13.87 16.02
C LEU A 221 -27.03 -13.12 16.12
N PRO A 222 -27.04 -11.84 16.50
CA PRO A 222 -25.81 -11.10 16.72
C PRO A 222 -25.06 -11.59 17.96
N ARG A 223 -23.74 -11.47 17.95
CA ARG A 223 -22.88 -11.77 19.10
C ARG A 223 -22.94 -10.63 20.11
N LEU A 224 -23.13 -10.94 21.38
CA LEU A 224 -23.07 -9.93 22.45
C LEU A 224 -21.63 -9.84 22.95
N VAL A 225 -21.00 -8.70 22.72
CA VAL A 225 -19.62 -8.42 23.11
C VAL A 225 -19.55 -7.29 24.13
N THR A 226 -18.46 -7.24 24.89
CA THR A 226 -18.25 -6.18 25.89
C THR A 226 -17.28 -5.12 25.36
N VAL A 227 -17.28 -3.95 25.98
CA VAL A 227 -16.27 -2.90 25.72
C VAL A 227 -14.84 -3.45 25.83
N ASN A 228 -14.58 -4.33 26.79
CA ASN A 228 -13.28 -4.98 26.97
C ASN A 228 -12.84 -5.80 25.75
N TRP A 229 -13.78 -6.39 25.01
CA TRP A 229 -13.45 -7.20 23.83
C TRP A 229 -12.84 -6.34 22.71
N VAL A 230 -13.38 -5.14 22.49
CA VAL A 230 -12.82 -4.18 21.52
C VAL A 230 -11.43 -3.73 21.97
N GLU A 231 -11.30 -3.33 23.24
CA GLU A 231 -10.02 -2.86 23.80
C GLU A 231 -8.94 -3.93 23.75
N GLN A 232 -9.27 -5.19 24.09
CA GLN A 232 -8.33 -6.30 24.10
C GLN A 232 -7.96 -6.73 22.69
N SER A 233 -8.92 -6.80 21.76
CA SER A 233 -8.62 -7.10 20.36
C SER A 233 -7.68 -6.04 19.78
N TRP A 234 -7.93 -4.76 20.10
CA TRP A 234 -7.04 -3.66 19.71
C TRP A 234 -5.63 -3.80 20.30
N GLN A 235 -5.53 -4.15 21.59
CA GLN A 235 -4.25 -4.30 22.28
C GLN A 235 -3.43 -5.49 21.75
N GLU A 236 -4.09 -6.63 21.52
CA GLU A 236 -3.46 -7.85 20.99
C GLU A 236 -3.24 -7.78 19.47
N LYS A 237 -3.78 -6.74 18.82
CA LYS A 237 -3.64 -6.46 17.38
C LYS A 237 -4.26 -7.57 16.52
N THR A 238 -5.27 -8.24 17.03
CA THR A 238 -5.97 -9.34 16.36
C THR A 238 -7.41 -9.40 16.86
N LEU A 239 -8.31 -9.90 16.01
CA LEU A 239 -9.70 -10.09 16.39
C LEU A 239 -9.80 -11.26 17.37
N LEU A 240 -10.15 -10.97 18.62
CA LEU A 240 -10.33 -12.01 19.63
C LEU A 240 -11.70 -12.68 19.48
N ASP A 241 -11.78 -13.93 19.90
CA ASP A 241 -13.05 -14.67 19.99
C ASP A 241 -14.04 -13.94 20.92
N GLU A 242 -15.30 -13.84 20.47
CA GLU A 242 -16.37 -13.14 21.15
C GLU A 242 -16.80 -13.83 22.46
N GLU A 243 -16.51 -15.14 22.62
CA GLU A 243 -16.90 -15.92 23.81
C GLU A 243 -15.87 -15.88 24.95
N LEU A 244 -14.62 -15.51 24.65
CA LEU A 244 -13.53 -15.54 25.62
C LEU A 244 -13.49 -14.27 26.46
N ARG A 245 -14.38 -14.21 27.48
CA ARG A 245 -14.07 -13.86 28.89
C ARG A 245 -15.32 -13.51 29.69
N ARG A 246 -15.98 -14.56 30.22
CA ARG A 246 -16.51 -14.48 31.59
C ARG A 246 -15.33 -14.38 32.56
N GLN A 247 -14.65 -13.24 32.63
CA GLN A 247 -13.73 -12.99 33.74
C GLN A 247 -14.58 -12.90 35.00
N THR A 248 -14.63 -14.00 35.74
CA THR A 248 -14.93 -13.98 37.15
C THR A 248 -13.92 -13.04 37.79
N VAL A 249 -14.39 -11.89 38.25
CA VAL A 249 -13.64 -11.05 39.18
C VAL A 249 -13.53 -11.84 40.48
N ASN A 250 -12.56 -12.75 40.56
CA ASN A 250 -12.13 -13.28 41.84
C ASN A 250 -11.18 -12.25 42.42
N ARG A 251 -11.66 -11.61 43.49
CA ARG A 251 -10.82 -10.92 44.47
C ARG A 251 -9.63 -11.83 44.82
N VAL A 252 -8.49 -11.18 45.01
CA VAL A 252 -7.17 -11.71 45.41
C VAL A 252 -6.26 -12.01 44.22
N GLY A 253 -5.24 -11.16 44.08
CA GLY A 253 -4.34 -11.08 42.94
C GLY A 253 -3.48 -12.31 42.70
N ARG A 254 -3.48 -12.75 41.45
CA ARG A 254 -2.29 -13.15 40.68
C ARG A 254 -2.73 -13.45 39.25
N VAL A 255 -2.21 -12.70 38.29
CA VAL A 255 -2.34 -13.02 36.87
C VAL A 255 -1.56 -14.31 36.62
N ARG A 256 -2.26 -15.36 36.19
CA ARG A 256 -1.66 -16.50 35.49
C ARG A 256 -2.36 -16.63 34.15
N THR A 257 -1.66 -16.24 33.09
CA THR A 257 -1.97 -16.63 31.73
C THR A 257 -1.88 -18.15 31.63
N LYS A 258 -3.02 -18.80 31.40
CA LYS A 258 -3.06 -20.19 30.94
C LYS A 258 -3.44 -20.13 29.47
N ILE A 259 -2.42 -20.14 28.62
CA ILE A 259 -2.56 -20.49 27.21
C ILE A 259 -2.82 -21.99 27.21
N SER A 260 -4.01 -22.41 26.76
CA SER A 260 -4.29 -23.82 26.51
C SER A 260 -3.69 -24.13 25.14
N VAL A 261 -2.48 -24.68 25.14
CA VAL A 261 -1.90 -25.31 23.95
C VAL A 261 -2.17 -26.80 24.11
N ASP A 262 -3.20 -27.31 23.46
CA ASP A 262 -3.39 -28.74 23.24
C ASP A 262 -3.85 -28.92 21.80
N PHE A 263 -2.95 -29.36 20.92
CA PHE A 263 -3.17 -30.44 19.96
C PHE A 263 -1.92 -30.63 19.07
N LEU A 264 -1.06 -31.59 19.44
CA LEU A 264 -0.45 -32.61 18.55
C LEU A 264 0.63 -33.36 19.34
N LYS A 265 0.22 -34.47 19.97
CA LYS A 265 1.07 -35.63 20.21
C LYS A 265 0.44 -36.79 19.45
N MET A 266 1.06 -37.19 18.34
CA MET A 266 0.86 -38.52 17.75
C MET A 266 2.13 -39.32 18.03
N ASP A 267 1.94 -40.24 18.96
CA ASP A 267 2.57 -41.53 19.20
C ASP A 267 3.87 -41.92 18.49
N HIS A 268 4.85 -42.25 19.33
CA HIS A 268 5.86 -43.27 19.11
C HIS A 268 5.20 -44.65 18.95
N MET A 269 5.58 -45.41 17.92
CA MET A 269 5.79 -46.85 18.04
C MET A 269 7.10 -47.25 17.37
N ASP A 270 7.94 -47.87 18.19
CA ASP A 270 9.21 -48.47 17.83
C ASP A 270 9.07 -49.75 16.99
N HIS A 271 10.20 -50.08 16.36
CA HIS A 271 10.79 -51.42 16.21
C HIS A 271 10.66 -52.21 14.89
N MET A 272 11.88 -52.50 14.39
CA MET A 272 12.35 -53.75 13.75
C MET A 272 12.17 -53.93 12.24
N ALA A 273 13.29 -53.82 11.49
CA ALA A 273 13.87 -54.91 10.68
C ALA A 273 15.10 -54.39 9.89
N THR A 274 16.34 -54.73 10.28
CA THR A 274 17.22 -55.74 9.64
C THR A 274 17.49 -55.62 8.13
N SER A 275 18.79 -55.51 7.81
CA SER A 275 19.48 -55.94 6.57
C SER A 275 19.20 -55.09 5.32
N ILE A 276 20.19 -54.58 4.59
CA ILE A 276 21.02 -55.34 3.64
C ILE A 276 22.29 -54.53 3.27
N ARG A 277 23.44 -55.22 3.24
CA ARG A 277 24.68 -54.84 2.55
C ARG A 277 24.63 -55.27 1.07
N GLY A 278 25.34 -54.53 0.22
CA GLY A 278 25.77 -54.92 -1.14
C GLY A 278 24.85 -54.37 -2.23
N ASN A 279 25.31 -53.65 -3.25
CA ASN A 279 26.60 -53.63 -3.96
C ASN A 279 27.03 -52.19 -4.25
#